data_AF-A0A4P9WEV6-F1
#
_entry.id   AF-A0A4P9WEV6-F1
#
_cell.length_a   1.000
_cell.length_b   1.000
_cell.length_c   1.000
_cell.angle_alpha   90.00
_cell.angle_beta   90.00
_cell.angle_gamma   90.00
#
_symmetry.space_group_name_H-M   'P 1'
#
loop_
_entity.id
_entity.type
_entity.pdbx_description
1 polymer ?
#
loop_
_entity_poly.entity_id
_entity_poly.type
_entity_poly.pdbx_seq_one_letter_code
_entity_poly.pdbx_strand_id
1 'polypeptide(L)'
;MEWRTAGRVVVDPRSMMYEDETTLWKADLTPKECAFLKVWDRRHDLADLCADGLKTNVFMGTIPTPAGRILTFPNTLQYKVAGVSYPASATPPATRKILCFFFVDPDLPITSTADVAEQQWETVGPEIYAVIDEAFRRTRPQVGCPILVFELIASFAGLDRVRWDDALRAREEVMAQRSADDEADVLDELYNLCEH
;
A
#
# COMPACT_ATOMS: atom_id res chain seq x y z
N MET A 1 24.88 -19.67 -24.08
CA MET A 1 23.93 -20.20 -23.06
C MET A 1 22.62 -19.47 -23.27
N GLU A 2 21.65 -20.13 -23.92
CA GLU A 2 20.28 -19.61 -24.05
C GLU A 2 19.53 -19.86 -22.75
N TRP A 3 19.15 -18.79 -22.06
CA TRP A 3 18.26 -18.88 -20.91
C TRP A 3 16.80 -18.99 -21.41
N ARG A 4 16.29 -20.22 -21.54
CA ARG A 4 14.87 -20.47 -21.80
C ARG A 4 14.16 -20.74 -20.47
N THR A 5 13.46 -19.74 -19.96
CA THR A 5 12.44 -19.94 -18.93
C THR A 5 11.12 -20.25 -19.62
N ALA A 6 10.51 -21.40 -19.33
CA ALA A 6 9.12 -21.65 -19.70
C ALA A 6 8.23 -20.59 -19.03
N GLY A 7 7.38 -19.91 -19.82
CA GLY A 7 6.47 -18.85 -19.34
C GLY A 7 6.93 -17.40 -19.56
N ARG A 8 7.97 -17.14 -20.36
CA ARG A 8 8.34 -15.77 -20.75
C ARG A 8 7.35 -15.22 -21.77
N VAL A 9 6.43 -14.36 -21.36
CA VAL A 9 5.69 -13.48 -22.27
C VAL A 9 6.62 -12.31 -22.64
N VAL A 10 7.00 -12.22 -23.91
CA VAL A 10 7.76 -11.08 -24.43
C VAL A 10 6.74 -10.06 -24.89
N VAL A 11 6.65 -8.93 -24.19
CA VAL A 11 5.83 -7.78 -24.62
C VAL A 11 6.77 -6.70 -25.14
N ASP A 12 6.58 -6.29 -26.39
CA ASP A 12 7.30 -5.16 -27.00
C ASP A 12 6.79 -3.85 -26.39
N PRO A 13 7.64 -3.03 -25.74
CA PRO A 13 7.23 -1.76 -25.14
C PRO A 13 6.63 -0.76 -26.14
N ARG A 14 6.86 -0.93 -27.45
CA ARG A 14 6.34 -0.04 -28.49
C ARG A 14 4.96 -0.42 -29.01
N SER A 15 4.43 -1.59 -28.64
CA SER A 15 3.10 -2.04 -29.10
C SER A 15 1.95 -1.56 -28.19
N MET A 16 2.23 -0.73 -27.19
CA MET A 16 1.24 -0.31 -26.18
C MET A 16 0.39 0.91 -26.60
N MET A 17 0.51 1.36 -27.86
CA MET A 17 -0.18 2.55 -28.36
C MET A 17 -0.93 2.24 -29.66
N TYR A 18 -2.26 2.29 -29.55
CA TYR A 18 -3.28 2.43 -30.62
C TYR A 18 -3.52 1.26 -31.61
N GLU A 19 -4.58 0.53 -31.28
CA GLU A 19 -5.57 -0.22 -32.08
C GLU A 19 -5.16 -1.34 -33.07
N ASP A 20 -5.86 -2.48 -32.87
CA ASP A 20 -6.18 -3.58 -33.80
C ASP A 20 -5.21 -4.76 -34.02
N GLU A 21 -4.26 -4.97 -33.11
CA GLU A 21 -3.55 -6.27 -32.93
C GLU A 21 -3.84 -6.91 -31.54
N THR A 22 -4.90 -6.47 -30.87
CA THR A 22 -5.11 -6.53 -29.42
C THR A 22 -5.50 -7.90 -28.83
N THR A 23 -5.50 -8.98 -29.61
CA THR A 23 -6.02 -10.28 -29.16
C THR A 23 -5.11 -11.48 -29.46
N LEU A 24 -4.03 -11.31 -30.23
CA LEU A 24 -3.14 -12.42 -30.62
C LEU A 24 -2.43 -13.06 -29.42
N TRP A 25 -1.97 -12.25 -28.48
CA TRP A 25 -1.35 -12.72 -27.24
C TRP A 25 -2.34 -13.47 -26.32
N LYS A 26 -3.65 -13.24 -26.48
CA LYS A 26 -4.67 -13.97 -25.71
C LYS A 26 -4.78 -15.43 -26.13
N ALA A 27 -4.32 -15.79 -27.34
CA ALA A 27 -4.35 -17.15 -27.86
C ALA A 27 -3.34 -18.08 -27.15
N ASP A 28 -2.25 -17.52 -26.62
CA ASP A 28 -1.19 -18.26 -25.91
C ASP A 28 -1.41 -18.33 -24.40
N LEU A 29 -2.51 -17.76 -23.90
CA LEU A 29 -2.81 -17.73 -22.48
C LEU A 29 -3.32 -19.07 -21.99
N THR A 30 -2.82 -19.48 -20.83
CA THR A 30 -3.39 -20.58 -20.08
C THR A 30 -4.86 -20.28 -19.75
N PRO A 31 -5.70 -21.32 -19.52
CA PRO A 31 -7.07 -21.13 -19.08
C PRO A 31 -7.20 -20.23 -17.83
N LYS A 32 -6.17 -20.24 -16.99
CA LYS A 32 -6.06 -19.44 -15.77
C LYS A 32 -5.81 -17.95 -16.06
N GLU A 33 -4.91 -17.65 -16.99
CA GLU A 33 -4.64 -16.27 -17.41
C GLU A 33 -5.83 -15.68 -18.19
N CYS A 34 -6.50 -16.49 -19.00
CA CYS A 34 -7.77 -16.12 -19.62
C CYS A 34 -8.85 -15.79 -18.57
N ALA A 35 -8.95 -16.59 -17.51
CA ALA A 35 -9.89 -16.33 -16.40
C ALA A 35 -9.54 -15.03 -15.67
N PHE A 36 -8.25 -14.77 -15.41
CA PHE A 36 -7.80 -13.51 -14.82
C PHE A 36 -8.19 -12.30 -15.68
N LEU A 37 -7.96 -12.33 -16.99
CA LEU A 37 -8.35 -11.23 -17.87
C LEU A 37 -9.86 -10.99 -17.90
N LYS A 38 -10.66 -12.05 -17.87
CA LYS A 38 -12.13 -11.93 -17.80
C LYS A 38 -12.61 -11.30 -16.49
N VAL A 39 -11.85 -11.45 -15.40
CA VAL A 39 -12.12 -10.79 -14.12
C VAL A 39 -11.58 -9.35 -14.12
N TRP A 40 -10.39 -9.14 -14.71
CA TRP A 40 -9.74 -7.85 -14.86
C TRP A 40 -10.58 -6.89 -15.71
N ASP A 41 -11.04 -7.33 -16.88
CA ASP A 41 -11.90 -6.55 -17.79
C ASP A 41 -13.27 -6.25 -17.15
N ARG A 42 -13.70 -7.07 -16.17
CA ARG A 42 -14.93 -6.88 -15.39
C ARG A 42 -14.78 -6.01 -14.13
N ARG A 43 -13.58 -5.54 -13.77
CA ARG A 43 -13.36 -4.67 -12.59
C ARG A 43 -14.13 -3.35 -12.60
N HIS A 44 -14.80 -3.02 -13.70
CA HIS A 44 -15.73 -1.89 -13.75
C HIS A 44 -17.09 -2.16 -13.09
N ASP A 45 -17.42 -3.41 -12.72
CA ASP A 45 -18.68 -3.71 -12.03
C ASP A 45 -18.51 -4.81 -10.96
N LEU A 46 -18.12 -4.40 -9.75
CA LEU A 46 -17.90 -5.27 -8.59
C LEU A 46 -19.17 -6.02 -8.14
N ALA A 47 -20.35 -5.54 -8.53
CA ALA A 47 -21.63 -6.11 -8.12
C ALA A 47 -21.91 -7.48 -8.76
N ASP A 48 -21.40 -7.73 -9.97
CA ASP A 48 -21.68 -8.96 -10.73
C ASP A 48 -20.83 -10.16 -10.26
N LEU A 49 -19.67 -9.93 -9.64
CA LEU A 49 -18.74 -11.00 -9.25
C LEU A 49 -19.23 -11.83 -8.04
N CYS A 50 -19.94 -11.21 -7.09
CA CYS A 50 -20.51 -11.90 -5.93
C CYS A 50 -21.77 -12.70 -6.27
N ALA A 51 -22.53 -12.32 -7.30
CA ALA A 51 -23.78 -12.99 -7.70
C ALA A 51 -23.55 -14.41 -8.25
N ASP A 52 -22.36 -14.68 -8.81
CA ASP A 52 -22.00 -15.96 -9.44
C ASP A 52 -21.28 -16.94 -8.51
N GLY A 53 -21.09 -16.61 -7.22
CA GLY A 53 -20.35 -17.46 -6.27
C GLY A 53 -18.85 -17.62 -6.62
N LEU A 54 -18.31 -16.68 -7.42
CA LEU A 54 -16.91 -16.67 -7.80
C LEU A 54 -16.08 -16.04 -6.67
N LYS A 55 -15.00 -16.72 -6.27
CA LYS A 55 -14.01 -16.15 -5.37
C LYS A 55 -13.45 -14.86 -6.00
N THR A 56 -13.42 -13.77 -5.22
CA THR A 56 -12.86 -12.47 -5.65
C THR A 56 -11.34 -12.53 -5.86
N ASN A 57 -10.68 -13.53 -5.28
CA ASN A 57 -9.25 -13.80 -5.41
C ASN A 57 -8.98 -15.09 -6.20
N VAL A 58 -8.07 -15.02 -7.18
CA VAL A 58 -7.58 -16.17 -7.94
C VAL A 58 -6.09 -16.33 -7.65
N PHE A 59 -5.71 -17.43 -7.00
CA PHE A 59 -4.29 -17.73 -6.77
C PHE A 59 -3.57 -17.93 -8.10
N MET A 60 -2.65 -17.04 -8.49
CA MET A 60 -1.98 -17.09 -9.80
C MET A 60 -0.76 -18.02 -9.84
N GLY A 61 -0.12 -18.29 -8.71
CA GLY A 61 1.04 -19.19 -8.63
C GLY A 61 2.09 -18.68 -7.65
N THR A 62 3.22 -19.39 -7.59
CA THR A 62 4.37 -19.03 -6.75
C THR A 62 5.59 -18.82 -7.64
N ILE A 63 6.31 -17.71 -7.43
CA ILE A 63 7.53 -17.40 -8.17
C ILE A 63 8.72 -17.47 -7.22
N PRO A 64 9.72 -18.33 -7.46
CA PRO A 64 10.92 -18.35 -6.63
C PRO A 64 11.76 -17.09 -6.85
N THR A 65 12.38 -16.57 -5.79
CA THR A 65 13.21 -15.36 -5.82
C THR A 65 14.69 -15.67 -5.48
N PRO A 66 15.43 -16.40 -6.35
CA PRO A 66 16.86 -16.63 -6.16
C PRO A 66 17.65 -15.32 -6.35
N ALA A 67 18.89 -15.28 -5.86
CA ALA A 67 19.78 -14.15 -6.07
C ALA A 67 19.95 -13.83 -7.58
N GLY A 68 19.94 -12.53 -7.92
CA GLY A 68 20.10 -12.05 -9.30
C GLY A 68 18.82 -12.09 -10.15
N ARG A 69 17.68 -12.55 -9.62
CA ARG A 69 16.40 -12.49 -10.33
C ARG A 69 15.73 -11.12 -10.14
N ILE A 70 15.27 -10.56 -11.25
CA ILE A 70 14.38 -9.39 -11.27
C ILE A 70 12.94 -9.89 -11.47
N LEU A 71 12.03 -9.37 -10.68
CA LEU A 71 10.60 -9.63 -10.77
C LEU A 71 9.88 -8.29 -10.95
N THR A 72 9.00 -8.20 -11.95
CA THR A 72 8.21 -7.02 -12.26
C THR A 72 6.74 -7.40 -12.35
N PHE A 73 5.87 -6.67 -11.66
CA PHE A 73 4.43 -6.84 -11.70
C PHE A 73 3.75 -5.51 -11.35
N PRO A 74 2.50 -5.27 -11.79
CA PRO A 74 1.79 -4.06 -11.42
C PRO A 74 1.34 -4.11 -9.96
N ASN A 75 1.38 -2.97 -9.26
CA ASN A 75 0.98 -2.86 -7.84
C ASN A 75 -0.51 -3.16 -7.59
N THR A 76 -1.30 -3.32 -8.65
CA THR A 76 -2.73 -3.68 -8.61
C THR A 76 -2.97 -5.15 -8.33
N LEU A 77 -1.92 -5.98 -8.32
CA LEU A 77 -2.00 -7.39 -7.96
C LEU A 77 -1.69 -7.57 -6.48
N GLN A 78 -2.53 -8.35 -5.80
CA GLN A 78 -2.23 -8.82 -4.46
C GLN A 78 -1.09 -9.84 -4.53
N TYR A 79 -0.11 -9.74 -3.64
CA TYR A 79 1.01 -10.68 -3.54
C TYR A 79 1.37 -10.96 -2.08
N LYS A 80 1.95 -12.14 -1.84
CA LYS A 80 2.44 -12.57 -0.52
C LYS A 80 3.90 -12.99 -0.61
N VAL A 81 4.70 -12.51 0.34
CA VAL A 81 6.08 -12.95 0.52
C VAL A 81 6.07 -14.17 1.46
N ALA A 82 6.17 -15.38 0.90
CA ALA A 82 6.26 -16.61 1.70
C ALA A 82 7.50 -16.59 2.61
N GLY A 83 7.45 -17.23 3.79
CA GLY A 83 8.57 -17.31 4.73
C GLY A 83 9.86 -17.90 4.14
N VAL A 84 11.02 -17.58 4.75
CA VAL A 84 12.32 -18.17 4.40
C VAL A 84 12.73 -19.20 5.44
N SER A 85 13.23 -20.35 4.99
CA SER A 85 13.80 -21.38 5.85
C SER A 85 15.05 -21.99 5.21
N TYR A 86 16.01 -22.42 6.04
CA TYR A 86 17.12 -23.24 5.57
C TYR A 86 16.69 -24.71 5.50
N PRO A 87 17.13 -25.48 4.51
CA PRO A 87 17.05 -26.94 4.54
C PRO A 87 18.00 -27.46 5.65
N ALA A 88 17.42 -27.74 6.82
CA ALA A 88 18.01 -28.38 8.01
C ALA A 88 19.29 -27.76 8.62
N SER A 89 19.18 -27.31 9.87
CA SER A 89 20.31 -27.11 10.80
C SER A 89 21.31 -25.99 10.47
N ALA A 90 20.85 -24.80 10.05
CA ALA A 90 21.73 -23.63 9.96
C ALA A 90 21.26 -22.52 10.91
N THR A 91 22.06 -22.26 11.95
CA THR A 91 22.16 -20.96 12.63
C THR A 91 23.14 -20.12 11.82
N PRO A 92 22.80 -18.90 11.39
CA PRO A 92 21.76 -17.96 11.85
C PRO A 92 20.38 -18.10 11.17
N PRO A 93 19.34 -17.32 11.55
CA PRO A 93 18.03 -17.31 10.87
C PRO A 93 18.14 -17.05 9.36
N ALA A 94 17.21 -17.61 8.59
CA ALA A 94 17.18 -17.38 7.14
C ALA A 94 16.89 -15.91 6.84
N THR A 95 17.72 -15.28 6.00
CA THR A 95 17.59 -13.86 5.63
C THR A 95 17.35 -13.71 4.13
N ARG A 96 16.55 -12.71 3.75
CA ARG A 96 16.28 -12.35 2.36
C ARG A 96 16.55 -10.87 2.19
N LYS A 97 17.36 -10.52 1.18
CA LYS A 97 17.62 -9.13 0.80
C LYS A 97 16.92 -8.86 -0.53
N ILE A 98 16.18 -7.76 -0.59
CA ILE A 98 15.46 -7.30 -1.78
C ILE A 98 15.80 -5.84 -2.06
N LEU A 99 15.82 -5.48 -3.34
CA LEU A 99 15.82 -4.09 -3.80
C LEU A 99 14.58 -3.91 -4.67
N CYS A 100 13.70 -3.01 -4.25
CA CYS A 100 12.43 -2.76 -4.91
C CYS A 100 12.39 -1.34 -5.46
N PHE A 101 11.87 -1.20 -6.68
CA PHE A 101 11.57 0.08 -7.30
C PHE A 101 10.07 0.16 -7.55
N PHE A 102 9.47 1.32 -7.27
CA PHE A 102 8.09 1.61 -7.60
C PHE A 102 8.09 2.61 -8.75
N PHE A 103 7.45 2.23 -9.86
CA PHE A 103 7.28 3.12 -11.01
C PHE A 103 5.96 3.86 -10.86
N VAL A 104 6.03 5.18 -10.97
CA VAL A 104 4.87 6.09 -10.96
C VAL A 104 4.77 6.73 -12.33
N ASP A 105 3.56 6.83 -12.84
CA ASP A 105 3.28 7.53 -14.10
C ASP A 105 3.51 9.04 -13.92
N PRO A 106 4.44 9.67 -14.67
CA PRO A 106 4.73 11.09 -14.53
C PRO A 106 3.54 11.99 -14.93
N ASP A 107 2.63 11.50 -15.77
CA ASP A 107 1.46 12.27 -16.23
C ASP A 107 0.29 12.20 -15.23
N LEU A 108 0.38 11.30 -14.23
CA LEU A 108 -0.57 11.14 -13.14
C LEU A 108 0.13 11.36 -11.78
N PRO A 109 0.41 12.62 -11.40
CA PRO A 109 1.09 12.93 -10.16
C PRO A 109 0.28 12.46 -8.95
N ILE A 110 0.93 11.72 -8.06
CA ILE A 110 0.38 11.29 -6.77
C ILE A 110 0.97 12.20 -5.70
N THR A 111 0.16 12.62 -4.73
CA THR A 111 0.63 13.41 -3.58
C THR A 111 1.79 12.69 -2.90
N SER A 112 2.96 13.33 -2.89
CA SER A 112 4.14 12.82 -2.22
C SER A 112 4.06 13.13 -0.73
N THR A 113 4.78 12.36 0.10
CA THR A 113 4.99 12.73 1.51
C THR A 113 5.71 14.07 1.65
N ALA A 114 6.43 14.52 0.62
CA ALA A 114 7.01 15.86 0.56
C ALA A 114 5.96 16.98 0.50
N ASP A 115 4.75 16.68 0.01
CA ASP A 115 3.64 17.63 -0.15
C ASP A 115 2.63 17.51 1.00
N VAL A 116 2.82 16.55 1.91
CA VAL A 116 1.99 16.37 3.11
C VAL A 116 2.65 17.10 4.26
N ALA A 117 1.94 18.08 4.83
CA ALA A 117 2.42 18.79 6.01
C ALA A 117 2.60 17.85 7.21
N GLU A 118 3.52 18.22 8.10
CA GLU A 118 3.76 17.49 9.35
C GLU A 118 2.47 17.25 10.12
N GLN A 119 2.27 16.01 10.59
CA GLN A 119 1.03 15.59 11.23
C GLN A 119 1.18 15.38 12.74
N GLN A 120 2.40 15.40 13.27
CA GLN A 120 2.65 15.21 14.70
C GLN A 120 2.36 16.49 15.48
N TRP A 121 1.46 16.41 16.45
CA TRP A 121 1.07 17.56 17.28
C TRP A 121 2.23 18.16 18.06
N GLU A 122 3.16 17.33 18.52
CA GLU A 122 4.34 17.75 19.25
C GLU A 122 5.27 18.63 18.40
N THR A 123 5.24 18.44 17.08
CA THR A 123 6.02 19.23 16.11
C THR A 123 5.28 20.50 15.71
N VAL A 124 4.00 20.41 15.35
CA VAL A 124 3.24 21.54 14.78
C VAL A 124 2.58 22.42 15.85
N GLY A 125 2.21 21.85 16.99
CA GLY A 125 1.51 22.52 18.08
C GLY A 125 2.24 23.76 18.61
N PRO A 126 3.57 23.72 18.84
CA PRO A 126 4.33 24.90 19.26
C PRO A 126 4.27 26.07 18.25
N GLU A 127 4.27 25.77 16.95
CA GLU A 127 4.17 26.79 15.90
C GLU A 127 2.78 27.43 15.87
N ILE A 128 1.73 26.61 15.96
CA ILE A 128 0.34 27.09 16.05
C ILE A 128 0.16 27.93 17.33
N TYR A 129 0.72 27.48 18.45
CA TYR A 129 0.70 28.23 19.70
C TYR A 129 1.36 29.60 19.53
N ALA A 130 2.53 29.68 18.91
CA ALA A 130 3.23 30.95 18.69
C ALA A 130 2.38 31.96 17.89
N VAL A 131 1.67 31.50 16.85
CA VAL A 131 0.78 32.36 16.04
C VAL A 131 -0.40 32.87 16.87
N ILE A 132 -1.03 31.99 17.65
CA ILE A 132 -2.18 32.36 18.49
C ILE A 132 -1.73 33.26 19.65
N ASP A 133 -0.61 32.95 20.29
CA ASP A 133 -0.01 33.75 21.36
C ASP A 133 0.26 35.18 20.89
N GLU A 134 0.85 35.35 19.71
CA GLU A 134 1.08 36.67 19.13
C GLU A 134 -0.22 37.45 18.88
N ALA A 135 -1.27 36.77 18.41
CA ALA A 135 -2.59 37.39 18.25
C ALA A 135 -3.17 37.87 19.60
N PHE A 136 -3.00 37.10 20.67
CA PHE A 136 -3.41 37.50 22.02
C PHE A 136 -2.58 38.66 22.56
N ARG A 137 -1.26 38.67 22.32
CA ARG A 137 -0.36 39.75 22.75
C ARG A 137 -0.72 41.11 22.17
N ARG A 138 -1.34 41.18 20.99
CA ARG A 138 -1.86 42.45 20.43
C ARG A 138 -2.87 43.14 21.35
N THR A 139 -3.67 42.36 22.07
CA THR A 139 -4.71 42.87 22.98
C THR A 139 -4.27 42.82 24.44
N ARG A 140 -3.44 41.83 24.81
CA ARG A 140 -2.90 41.63 26.17
C ARG A 140 -1.40 41.29 26.13
N PRO A 141 -0.52 42.29 25.93
CA PRO A 141 0.91 42.06 25.72
C PRO A 141 1.60 41.36 26.89
N GLN A 142 1.14 41.59 28.12
CA GLN A 142 1.76 41.11 29.35
C GLN A 142 1.42 39.64 29.68
N VAL A 143 0.37 39.09 29.06
CA VAL A 143 -0.18 37.77 29.40
C VAL A 143 -0.06 36.79 28.25
N GLY A 144 -0.22 37.25 27.00
CA GLY A 144 -0.29 36.36 25.85
C GLY A 144 -1.51 35.43 25.88
N CYS A 145 -1.42 34.28 25.22
CA CYS A 145 -2.42 33.24 25.24
C CYS A 145 -2.12 32.22 26.34
N PRO A 146 -2.97 32.11 27.39
CA PRO A 146 -2.85 31.03 28.36
C PRO A 146 -2.97 29.66 27.71
N ILE A 147 -2.15 28.69 28.11
CA ILE A 147 -2.08 27.38 27.46
C ILE A 147 -3.44 26.66 27.39
N LEU A 148 -4.26 26.73 28.44
CA LEU A 148 -5.59 26.10 28.47
C LEU A 148 -6.56 26.74 27.46
N VAL A 149 -6.42 28.05 27.21
CA VAL A 149 -7.21 28.76 26.19
C VAL A 149 -6.75 28.33 24.81
N PHE A 150 -5.45 28.21 24.61
CA PHE A 150 -4.89 27.68 23.37
C PHE A 150 -5.39 26.25 23.09
N GLU A 151 -5.31 25.34 24.06
CA GLU A 151 -5.75 23.95 23.88
C GLU A 151 -7.24 23.88 23.53
N LEU A 152 -8.07 24.71 24.19
CA LEU A 152 -9.49 24.81 23.87
C LEU A 152 -9.73 25.33 22.45
N ILE A 153 -9.01 26.37 22.01
CA ILE A 153 -9.11 26.91 20.66
C ILE A 153 -8.65 25.88 19.63
N ALA A 154 -7.51 25.24 19.87
CA ALA A 154 -6.93 24.26 18.98
C ALA A 154 -7.88 23.08 18.77
N SER A 155 -8.44 22.54 19.86
CA SER A 155 -9.42 21.47 19.80
C SER A 155 -10.74 21.90 19.14
N PHE A 156 -11.26 23.08 19.48
CA PHE A 156 -12.50 23.60 18.88
C PHE A 156 -12.36 23.83 17.37
N ALA A 157 -11.20 24.33 16.93
CA ALA A 157 -10.92 24.62 15.53
C ALA A 157 -10.43 23.41 14.73
N GLY A 158 -10.27 22.23 15.34
CA GLY A 158 -9.70 21.04 14.70
C GLY A 158 -8.25 21.24 14.25
N LEU A 159 -7.50 22.08 14.95
CA LEU A 159 -6.08 22.32 14.72
C LEU A 159 -5.21 21.31 15.47
N ASP A 160 -5.76 20.65 16.49
CA ASP A 160 -5.12 19.57 17.22
C ASP A 160 -4.87 18.38 16.29
N ARG A 161 -3.61 18.27 15.84
CA ARG A 161 -3.15 17.13 15.08
C ARG A 161 -2.99 15.90 15.97
N VAL A 162 -2.66 14.77 15.34
CA VAL A 162 -2.51 13.50 16.07
C VAL A 162 -1.30 13.60 17.00
N ARG A 163 -1.53 13.33 18.29
CA ARG A 163 -0.46 13.21 19.28
C ARG A 163 0.27 11.88 19.13
N TRP A 164 1.53 11.85 19.55
CA TRP A 164 2.36 10.65 19.43
C TRP A 164 1.71 9.39 20.03
N ASP A 165 1.19 9.50 21.26
CA ASP A 165 0.56 8.36 21.94
C ASP A 165 -0.72 7.91 21.25
N ASP A 166 -1.47 8.85 20.66
CA ASP A 166 -2.70 8.53 19.91
C ASP A 166 -2.35 7.82 18.61
N ALA A 167 -1.29 8.25 17.91
CA ALA A 167 -0.78 7.59 16.72
C ALA A 167 -0.30 6.16 17.02
N LEU A 168 0.37 5.95 18.15
CA LEU A 168 0.80 4.61 18.56
C LEU A 168 -0.37 3.69 18.87
N ARG A 169 -1.39 4.16 19.61
CA ARG A 169 -2.59 3.36 19.88
C ARG A 169 -3.35 3.03 18.61
N ALA A 170 -3.54 4.02 17.73
CA ALA A 170 -4.18 3.80 16.44
C ALA A 170 -3.40 2.77 15.60
N ARG A 171 -2.06 2.83 15.60
CA ARG A 171 -1.21 1.82 14.95
C ARG A 171 -1.48 0.44 15.54
N GLU A 172 -1.45 0.28 16.86
CA GLU A 172 -1.65 -1.01 17.53
C GLU A 172 -3.05 -1.57 17.26
N GLU A 173 -4.09 -0.73 17.31
CA GLU A 173 -5.46 -1.10 16.96
C GLU A 173 -5.58 -1.58 15.52
N VAL A 174 -5.00 -0.85 14.56
CA VAL A 174 -4.99 -1.22 13.14
C VAL A 174 -4.21 -2.52 12.92
N MET A 175 -3.08 -2.71 13.60
CA MET A 175 -2.33 -3.97 13.51
C MET A 175 -3.14 -5.12 14.11
N ALA A 176 -3.78 -4.92 15.25
CA ALA A 176 -4.61 -5.94 15.89
C ALA A 176 -5.82 -6.33 15.03
N GLN A 177 -6.52 -5.35 14.45
CA GLN A 177 -7.62 -5.58 13.51
C GLN A 177 -7.19 -6.37 12.28
N ARG A 178 -5.95 -6.16 11.81
CA ARG A 178 -5.39 -6.86 10.65
C ARG A 178 -4.78 -8.22 10.99
N SER A 179 -4.44 -8.44 12.26
CA SER A 179 -3.89 -9.70 12.78
C SER A 179 -4.96 -10.67 13.26
N ALA A 180 -6.15 -10.17 13.61
CA ALA A 180 -7.27 -10.98 14.07
C ALA A 180 -8.08 -11.47 12.87
N ASP A 181 -7.94 -12.76 12.55
CA ASP A 181 -8.74 -13.52 11.58
C ASP A 181 -10.20 -13.72 12.04
N ASP A 182 -10.85 -12.69 12.60
CA ASP A 182 -12.18 -12.78 13.21
C ASP A 182 -13.24 -12.07 12.36
N GLU A 183 -13.32 -12.41 11.07
CA GLU A 183 -14.58 -12.52 10.34
C GLU A 183 -14.32 -13.29 9.03
N ALA A 184 -14.43 -14.61 9.15
CA ALA A 184 -14.41 -15.55 8.04
C ALA A 184 -15.60 -15.32 7.11
N ASP A 185 -15.58 -14.28 6.26
CA ASP A 185 -16.36 -14.25 5.01
C ASP A 185 -16.14 -13.09 4.02
N VAL A 186 -15.08 -12.26 4.11
CA VAL A 186 -15.00 -11.10 3.17
C VAL A 186 -13.93 -11.18 2.08
N LEU A 187 -12.86 -12.00 2.14
CA LEU A 187 -11.85 -12.06 1.06
C LEU A 187 -10.93 -13.31 1.00
N ASP A 188 -11.41 -14.53 1.30
CA ASP A 188 -10.79 -15.85 0.98
C ASP A 188 -9.22 -15.92 0.91
N GLU A 189 -8.59 -16.01 2.08
CA GLU A 189 -7.16 -15.86 2.44
C GLU A 189 -6.09 -16.76 1.75
N LEU A 190 -4.80 -16.38 1.65
CA LEU A 190 -3.80 -16.04 2.70
C LEU A 190 -3.02 -14.72 2.46
N TYR A 191 -3.11 -13.81 3.43
CA TYR A 191 -2.48 -12.48 3.47
C TYR A 191 -1.03 -12.49 4.05
N ASN A 192 -0.25 -11.46 3.69
CA ASN A 192 0.78 -10.75 4.49
C ASN A 192 1.53 -9.78 3.59
N LEU A 193 1.02 -8.55 3.52
CA LEU A 193 1.61 -7.46 2.75
C LEU A 193 2.70 -6.78 3.60
N CYS A 194 3.83 -7.45 3.77
CA CYS A 194 5.03 -6.92 4.44
C CYS A 194 4.84 -6.47 5.90
N GLU A 195 4.06 -7.21 6.70
CA GLU A 195 4.02 -6.97 8.14
C GLU A 195 5.39 -7.28 8.78
N HIS A 196 6.01 -6.24 9.33
CA HIS A 196 7.19 -6.27 10.19
C HIS A 196 6.78 -5.80 11.59
#